data_AF-A0A9P0NIQ7-F1
#
_entry.id   AF-A0A9P0NIQ7-F1
#
_cell.length_a   1.000
_cell.length_b   1.000
_cell.length_c   1.000
_cell.angle_alpha   90.00
_cell.angle_beta   90.00
_cell.angle_gamma   90.00
#
_symmetry.space_group_name_H-M   'P 1'
#
loop_
_entity.id
_entity.type
_entity.pdbx_description
1 polymer ?
#
loop_
_entity_poly.entity_id
_entity_poly.type
_entity_poly.pdbx_seq_one_letter_code
_entity_poly.pdbx_strand_id
1 'polypeptide(L)'
;MALQRLFNSLAINKFNTSKILSNFVPRCTYGLNNVGSDDPDVEIVEKKIVEEKTSLAMRAYLQRATQYNSFMEQQTHEYNVGKRHLANMMGADPETFTQTDIDVAIDYLFPSGLYDPKARPLMKPPSEVFPPKKDAEFDESGRPFHVFFYTGKPNFYLILHNIATKLSELNKFEDSLRKNNILPDPDKKLTSLGSQWLSKEDMERKTVEKLSDHEYKNFLIAIERLLKHPCSYKSAEFISNYQKPMISTKAINESSPVEYTKDGIAYVTVKDCPRKDARADVTLYYPGTGKLSINGKGIEFFDDIQAREQILFPLLFTDMVDKVDIHATVKGGGVSGKAGAIRFGISWSLRSFVDPETVERMRIAGLLQKDYRRRERKKPGQARARRKFTWKKR
;
A
#
# COMPACT_ATOMS: atom_id res chain seq x y z
N MET A 1 30.34 17.47 55.07
CA MET A 1 30.77 16.18 55.67
C MET A 1 29.64 15.13 55.75
N ALA A 2 28.79 15.00 54.72
CA ALA A 2 27.76 13.94 54.69
C ALA A 2 27.40 13.41 53.28
N LEU A 3 28.13 13.81 52.23
CA LEU A 3 27.88 13.37 50.84
C LEU A 3 29.05 12.62 50.20
N GLN A 4 30.21 12.53 50.87
CA GLN A 4 31.39 11.82 50.36
C GLN A 4 31.38 10.30 50.64
N ARG A 5 30.42 9.78 51.43
CA ARG A 5 30.37 8.37 51.85
C ARG A 5 29.47 7.47 51.01
N LEU A 6 28.64 8.03 50.13
CA LEU A 6 27.78 7.24 49.24
C LEU A 6 28.44 6.90 47.89
N PHE A 7 29.59 7.51 47.56
CA PHE A 7 30.29 7.25 46.30
C PHE A 7 31.38 6.16 46.38
N ASN A 8 31.75 5.69 47.58
CA ASN A 8 32.80 4.68 47.76
C ASN A 8 32.29 3.23 47.94
N SER A 9 30.98 2.97 47.81
CA SER A 9 30.44 1.59 47.86
C SER A 9 30.20 0.95 46.49
N LEU A 10 30.43 1.68 45.39
CA LEU A 10 30.15 1.21 44.02
C LEU A 10 31.39 0.81 43.21
N ALA A 11 32.58 0.86 43.81
CA ALA A 11 33.82 0.43 43.17
C ALA A 11 34.51 -0.61 44.06
N ILE A 12 34.25 -1.89 43.76
CA ILE A 12 35.12 -3.08 43.86
C ILE A 12 34.18 -4.28 43.83
N ASN A 13 33.93 -4.80 42.63
CA ASN A 13 33.73 -6.22 42.40
C ASN A 13 34.02 -6.48 40.93
N LYS A 14 35.29 -6.77 40.64
CA LYS A 14 35.73 -7.37 39.37
C LYS A 14 35.07 -8.74 39.29
N PHE A 15 33.91 -8.82 38.64
CA PHE A 15 33.34 -10.10 38.26
C PHE A 15 34.11 -10.67 37.07
N ASN A 16 34.66 -11.85 37.29
CA ASN A 16 35.43 -12.67 36.38
C ASN A 16 34.51 -13.12 35.22
N THR A 17 34.61 -12.48 34.05
CA THR A 17 33.88 -12.90 32.84
C THR A 17 34.67 -13.97 32.10
N SER A 18 34.66 -15.20 32.60
CA SER A 18 35.20 -16.36 31.88
C SER A 18 34.51 -17.69 32.22
N LYS A 19 33.26 -17.69 32.71
CA LYS A 19 32.55 -18.94 33.07
C LYS A 19 31.02 -18.94 32.97
N ILE A 20 30.41 -18.10 32.11
CA ILE A 20 28.94 -18.05 31.95
C ILE A 20 28.52 -18.04 30.46
N LEU A 21 29.11 -18.92 29.65
CA LEU A 21 28.66 -19.18 28.26
C LEU A 21 28.62 -20.68 27.92
N SER A 22 28.12 -21.48 28.86
CA SER A 22 27.71 -22.86 28.56
C SER A 22 26.51 -23.19 29.45
N ASN A 23 25.43 -23.66 28.84
CA ASN A 23 24.16 -24.10 29.44
C ASN A 23 23.04 -23.06 29.44
N PHE A 24 22.57 -22.70 28.24
CA PHE A 24 21.16 -22.38 28.03
C PHE A 24 20.73 -22.90 26.65
N VAL A 25 20.53 -24.22 26.57
CA VAL A 25 19.66 -24.85 25.58
C VAL A 25 18.42 -25.30 26.37
N PRO A 26 17.21 -24.79 26.08
CA PRO A 26 16.02 -25.32 26.73
C PRO A 26 15.78 -26.75 26.24
N ARG A 27 16.01 -27.73 27.12
CA ARG A 27 15.48 -29.09 26.92
C ARG A 27 13.99 -29.03 27.20
N CYS A 28 13.17 -29.06 26.15
CA CYS A 28 11.78 -29.48 26.27
C CYS A 28 11.78 -30.98 26.59
N THR A 29 11.67 -31.32 27.87
CA THR A 29 11.31 -32.67 28.31
C THR A 29 9.78 -32.77 28.25
N TYR A 30 9.25 -33.35 27.17
CA TYR A 30 7.96 -34.00 27.27
C TYR A 30 8.17 -35.29 28.06
N GLY A 31 7.50 -35.39 29.21
CA GLY A 31 7.51 -36.59 30.03
C GLY A 31 6.88 -37.76 29.28
N LEU A 32 7.67 -38.79 29.03
CA LEU A 32 7.16 -40.15 28.87
C LEU A 32 7.36 -40.81 30.23
N ASN A 33 6.24 -40.97 30.94
CA ASN A 33 6.18 -41.80 32.13
C ASN A 33 6.59 -43.23 31.74
N ASN A 34 7.53 -43.79 32.48
CA ASN A 34 7.80 -45.22 32.46
C ASN A 34 6.52 -45.98 32.83
N VAL A 35 5.90 -46.63 31.85
CA VAL A 35 5.06 -47.80 32.07
C VAL A 35 5.89 -48.97 31.57
N GLY A 36 6.27 -49.86 32.49
CA GLY A 36 6.91 -51.11 32.15
C GLY A 36 5.93 -52.02 31.41
N SER A 37 6.41 -52.61 30.33
CA SER A 37 5.90 -53.87 29.81
C SER A 37 7.10 -54.63 29.25
N ASP A 38 7.41 -55.74 29.92
CA ASP A 38 8.34 -56.76 29.45
C ASP A 38 7.74 -57.42 28.20
N ASP A 39 8.15 -57.00 27.01
CA ASP A 39 7.94 -57.75 25.77
C ASP A 39 9.30 -58.28 25.30
N PRO A 40 9.54 -59.60 25.30
CA PRO A 40 10.68 -60.19 24.62
C PRO A 40 10.37 -60.19 23.11
N ASP A 41 11.40 -59.94 22.30
CA ASP A 41 11.37 -59.98 20.83
C ASP A 41 11.04 -58.65 20.13
N VAL A 42 11.78 -57.60 20.46
CA VAL A 42 12.13 -56.57 19.47
C VAL A 42 13.62 -56.71 19.18
N GLU A 43 13.96 -57.37 18.08
CA GLU A 43 15.30 -57.28 17.52
C GLU A 43 15.61 -55.81 17.29
N ILE A 44 16.47 -55.25 18.14
CA ILE A 44 17.11 -53.96 17.91
C ILE A 44 18.00 -54.18 16.69
N VAL A 45 17.44 -53.95 15.51
CA VAL A 45 18.24 -53.82 14.30
C VAL A 45 19.10 -52.59 14.53
N GLU A 46 20.33 -52.83 15.00
CA GLU A 46 21.40 -51.85 15.02
C GLU A 46 21.55 -51.35 13.58
N LYS A 47 20.86 -50.25 13.26
CA LYS A 47 21.12 -49.50 12.03
C LYS A 47 22.58 -49.11 12.10
N LYS A 48 23.41 -49.83 11.35
CA LYS A 48 24.78 -49.42 11.02
C LYS A 48 24.77 -47.92 10.83
N ILE A 49 25.47 -47.20 11.69
CA ILE A 49 25.69 -45.76 11.58
C ILE A 49 26.47 -45.59 10.28
N VAL A 50 25.76 -45.39 9.17
CA VAL A 50 26.35 -44.94 7.92
C VAL A 50 26.97 -43.61 8.29
N GLU A 51 28.31 -43.51 8.24
CA GLU A 51 29.03 -42.29 8.56
C GLU A 51 28.39 -41.11 7.83
N GLU A 52 27.66 -40.30 8.59
CA GLU A 52 26.85 -39.23 8.04
C GLU A 52 27.80 -38.14 7.53
N LYS A 53 28.07 -38.15 6.23
CA LYS A 53 29.05 -37.28 5.55
C LYS A 53 28.75 -35.77 5.63
N THR A 54 27.65 -35.38 6.25
CA THR A 54 27.22 -33.98 6.32
C THR A 54 27.71 -33.26 7.57
N SER A 55 28.01 -31.97 7.42
CA SER A 55 28.37 -31.12 8.55
C SER A 55 27.19 -30.92 9.53
N LEU A 56 27.50 -30.67 10.80
CA LEU A 56 26.50 -30.37 11.84
C LEU A 56 25.64 -29.14 11.49
N ALA A 57 26.27 -28.10 10.92
CA ALA A 57 25.59 -26.89 10.49
C ALA A 57 24.53 -27.16 9.43
N MET A 58 24.83 -28.11 8.54
CA MET A 58 23.94 -28.53 7.46
C MET A 58 22.71 -29.27 8.00
N ARG A 59 22.90 -30.20 8.96
CA ARG A 59 21.79 -30.88 9.64
C ARG A 59 20.92 -29.91 10.42
N ALA A 60 21.54 -28.97 11.15
CA ALA A 60 20.81 -27.94 11.89
C ALA A 60 20.02 -26.99 10.97
N TYR A 61 20.47 -26.76 9.74
CA TYR A 61 19.70 -26.03 8.73
C TYR A 61 18.47 -26.84 8.27
N LEU A 62 18.63 -28.11 7.92
CA LEU A 62 17.53 -28.97 7.49
C LEU A 62 16.48 -29.14 8.60
N GLN A 63 16.92 -29.38 9.84
CA GLN A 63 16.03 -29.46 11.00
C GLN A 63 15.24 -28.17 11.22
N ARG A 64 15.84 -26.99 11.00
CA ARG A 64 15.12 -25.71 11.11
C ARG A 64 14.09 -25.54 10.00
N ALA A 65 14.41 -25.98 8.78
CA ALA A 65 13.47 -25.93 7.66
C ALA A 65 12.28 -26.85 7.89
N THR A 66 12.51 -28.10 8.31
CA THR A 66 11.42 -29.05 8.62
C THR A 66 10.56 -28.59 9.79
N GLN A 67 11.17 -28.06 10.86
CA GLN A 67 10.45 -27.45 11.98
C GLN A 67 9.57 -26.31 11.52
N TYR A 68 10.08 -25.41 10.67
CA TYR A 68 9.28 -24.30 10.15
C TYR A 68 8.10 -24.77 9.29
N ASN A 69 8.30 -25.77 8.44
CA ASN A 69 7.22 -26.32 7.62
C ASN A 69 6.13 -26.96 8.49
N SER A 70 6.52 -27.78 9.47
CA SER A 70 5.58 -28.36 10.43
C SER A 70 4.83 -27.30 11.25
N PHE A 71 5.50 -26.20 11.61
CA PHE A 71 4.87 -25.06 12.27
C PHE A 71 3.83 -24.39 11.36
N MET A 72 4.16 -24.13 10.10
CA MET A 72 3.22 -23.52 9.15
C MET A 72 1.99 -24.42 8.92
N GLU A 73 2.20 -25.73 8.79
CA GLU A 73 1.11 -26.71 8.68
C GLU A 73 0.18 -26.68 9.90
N GLN A 74 0.74 -26.69 11.11
CA GLN A 74 -0.03 -26.56 12.35
C GLN A 74 -0.84 -25.26 12.38
N GLN A 75 -0.22 -24.12 12.04
CA GLN A 75 -0.91 -22.83 12.02
C GLN A 75 -2.02 -22.78 10.96
N THR A 76 -1.83 -23.41 9.81
CA THR A 76 -2.90 -23.49 8.79
C THR A 76 -4.07 -24.34 9.26
N HIS A 77 -3.79 -25.43 9.97
CA HIS A 77 -4.82 -26.26 10.58
C HIS A 77 -5.60 -25.48 11.65
N GLU A 78 -4.91 -24.83 12.58
CA GLU A 78 -5.51 -23.99 13.63
C GLU A 78 -6.36 -22.85 13.04
N TYR A 79 -5.87 -22.17 12.00
CA TYR A 79 -6.64 -21.14 11.31
C TYR A 79 -7.94 -21.69 10.70
N ASN A 80 -7.89 -22.86 10.05
CA ASN A 80 -9.08 -23.47 9.44
C ASN A 80 -10.11 -23.91 10.49
N VAL A 81 -9.64 -24.46 11.62
CA VAL A 81 -10.49 -24.81 12.77
C VAL A 81 -11.09 -23.54 13.39
N GLY A 82 -10.27 -22.52 13.64
CA GLY A 82 -10.69 -21.23 14.15
C GLY A 82 -11.72 -20.53 13.25
N LYS A 83 -11.54 -20.59 11.92
CA LYS A 83 -12.50 -20.09 10.93
C LYS A 83 -13.87 -20.71 11.10
N ARG A 84 -13.95 -22.04 11.25
CA ARG A 84 -15.21 -22.77 11.47
C ARG A 84 -15.87 -22.38 12.80
N HIS A 85 -15.08 -22.22 13.87
CA HIS A 85 -15.60 -21.76 15.15
C HIS A 85 -16.14 -20.33 15.09
N LEU A 86 -15.43 -19.43 14.41
CA LEU A 86 -15.86 -18.06 14.21
C LEU A 86 -17.18 -18.00 13.43
N ALA A 87 -17.29 -18.76 12.34
CA ALA A 87 -18.53 -18.87 11.58
C ALA A 87 -19.70 -19.37 12.46
N ASN A 88 -19.47 -20.40 13.28
CA ASN A 88 -20.48 -20.91 14.21
C ASN A 88 -20.91 -19.86 15.26
N MET A 89 -19.97 -19.09 15.84
CA MET A 89 -20.28 -18.01 16.78
C MET A 89 -21.12 -16.90 16.14
N MET A 90 -20.86 -16.58 14.87
CA MET A 90 -21.59 -15.57 14.11
C MET A 90 -22.89 -16.10 13.48
N GLY A 91 -23.16 -17.41 13.59
CA GLY A 91 -24.32 -18.06 12.96
C GLY A 91 -24.26 -18.09 11.43
N ALA A 92 -23.05 -18.08 10.85
CA ALA A 92 -22.81 -18.12 9.41
C ALA A 92 -22.37 -19.52 8.94
N ASP A 93 -22.55 -19.80 7.65
CA ASP A 93 -22.07 -21.05 7.03
C ASP A 93 -20.52 -21.04 6.88
N PRO A 94 -19.78 -22.03 7.41
CA PRO A 94 -18.32 -22.03 7.39
C PRO A 94 -17.68 -22.06 5.99
N GLU A 95 -18.34 -22.66 5.02
CA GLU A 95 -17.80 -22.82 3.67
C GLU A 95 -17.91 -21.51 2.87
N THR A 96 -19.01 -20.79 3.04
CA THR A 96 -19.24 -19.48 2.40
C THR A 96 -18.49 -18.34 3.11
N PHE A 97 -17.97 -18.57 4.31
CA PHE A 97 -17.34 -17.54 5.14
C PHE A 97 -16.06 -16.98 4.51
N THR A 98 -16.05 -15.70 4.13
CA THR A 98 -14.93 -15.04 3.46
C THR A 98 -14.00 -14.31 4.44
N GLN A 99 -12.83 -13.88 3.98
CA GLN A 99 -11.89 -13.12 4.82
C GLN A 99 -12.47 -11.76 5.27
N THR A 100 -13.33 -11.14 4.46
CA THR A 100 -13.99 -9.90 4.86
C THR A 100 -14.98 -10.12 6.01
N ASP A 101 -15.67 -11.26 6.01
CA ASP A 101 -16.60 -11.62 7.09
C ASP A 101 -15.84 -11.92 8.39
N ILE A 102 -14.67 -12.56 8.28
CA ILE A 102 -13.74 -12.77 9.39
C ILE A 102 -13.32 -11.42 9.97
N ASP A 103 -12.84 -10.48 9.14
CA ASP A 103 -12.36 -9.18 9.61
C ASP A 103 -13.47 -8.40 10.33
N VAL A 104 -14.70 -8.40 9.79
CA VAL A 104 -15.87 -7.77 10.42
C VAL A 104 -16.24 -8.44 11.74
N ALA A 105 -16.22 -9.77 11.79
CA ALA A 105 -16.52 -10.52 13.01
C ALA A 105 -15.48 -10.25 14.11
N ILE A 106 -14.19 -10.18 13.76
CA ILE A 106 -13.12 -9.86 14.70
C ILE A 106 -13.24 -8.42 15.21
N ASP A 107 -13.54 -7.45 14.34
CA ASP A 107 -13.76 -6.05 14.74
C ASP A 107 -14.95 -5.93 15.71
N TYR A 108 -15.99 -6.76 15.55
CA TYR A 108 -17.15 -6.80 16.46
C TYR A 108 -16.83 -7.48 17.80
N LEU A 109 -16.20 -8.67 17.78
CA LEU A 109 -15.88 -9.44 18.99
C LEU A 109 -14.77 -8.79 19.83
N PHE A 110 -13.79 -8.19 19.17
CA PHE A 110 -12.61 -7.58 19.78
C PHE A 110 -12.43 -6.13 19.34
N PRO A 111 -13.35 -5.21 19.73
CA PRO A 111 -13.31 -3.84 19.27
C PRO A 111 -12.06 -3.12 19.79
N SER A 112 -11.17 -2.73 18.88
CA SER A 112 -9.93 -2.02 19.20
C SER A 112 -9.94 -0.59 18.67
N GLY A 113 -9.80 0.38 19.57
CA GLY A 113 -9.70 1.81 19.25
C GLY A 113 -8.29 2.27 18.83
N LEU A 114 -7.36 1.34 18.54
CA LEU A 114 -6.00 1.68 18.14
C LEU A 114 -5.98 2.35 16.76
N TYR A 115 -5.23 3.45 16.65
CA TYR A 115 -5.10 4.21 15.41
C TYR A 115 -4.39 3.42 14.30
N ASP A 116 -3.35 2.66 14.65
CA ASP A 116 -2.60 1.85 13.70
C ASP A 116 -3.34 0.54 13.39
N PRO A 117 -3.80 0.31 12.15
CA PRO A 117 -4.58 -0.88 11.82
C PRO A 117 -3.81 -2.19 12.01
N LYS A 118 -2.47 -2.15 11.86
CA LYS A 118 -1.59 -3.33 12.03
C LYS A 118 -1.48 -3.80 13.48
N ALA A 119 -1.79 -2.95 14.45
CA ALA A 119 -1.74 -3.29 15.87
C ALA A 119 -3.09 -3.79 16.41
N ARG A 120 -4.13 -3.78 15.58
CA ARG A 120 -5.46 -4.30 15.93
C ARG A 120 -5.44 -5.84 15.93
N PRO A 121 -6.35 -6.48 16.67
CA PRO A 121 -6.54 -7.92 16.56
C PRO A 121 -6.88 -8.27 15.11
N LEU A 122 -6.25 -9.33 14.58
CA LEU A 122 -6.50 -9.82 13.23
C LEU A 122 -6.42 -11.35 13.23
N MET A 123 -7.23 -11.97 12.37
CA MET A 123 -7.18 -13.40 12.10
C MET A 123 -7.05 -13.58 10.59
N LYS A 124 -5.86 -13.93 10.12
CA LYS A 124 -5.53 -14.06 8.69
C LYS A 124 -4.85 -15.38 8.40
N PRO A 125 -4.85 -15.84 7.13
CA PRO A 125 -4.10 -17.01 6.72
C PRO A 125 -2.62 -16.88 7.13
N PRO A 126 -1.98 -17.94 7.66
CA PRO A 126 -0.59 -17.89 8.12
C PRO A 126 0.40 -17.39 7.05
N SER A 127 0.13 -17.66 5.77
CA SER A 127 0.94 -17.19 4.64
C SER A 127 0.99 -15.66 4.49
N GLU A 128 -0.02 -14.94 4.97
CA GLU A 128 -0.04 -13.47 4.96
C GLU A 128 0.58 -12.88 6.24
N VAL A 129 0.48 -13.60 7.36
CA VAL A 129 0.95 -13.13 8.67
C VAL A 129 2.46 -13.32 8.80
N PHE A 130 2.95 -14.52 8.47
CA PHE A 130 4.36 -14.84 8.56
C PHE A 130 5.09 -14.45 7.28
N PRO A 131 6.29 -13.85 7.38
CA PRO A 131 7.06 -13.52 6.19
C PRO A 131 7.45 -14.81 5.45
N PRO A 132 7.46 -14.80 4.10
CA PRO A 132 7.90 -15.95 3.34
C PRO A 132 9.36 -16.25 3.64
N LYS A 133 9.67 -17.53 3.80
CA LYS A 133 11.03 -18.04 3.94
C LYS A 133 11.33 -19.00 2.81
N LYS A 134 12.60 -19.13 2.48
CA LYS A 134 13.06 -20.15 1.53
C LYS A 134 12.93 -21.52 2.17
N ASP A 135 12.55 -22.49 1.34
CA ASP A 135 12.63 -23.91 1.69
C ASP A 135 14.10 -24.36 1.81
N ALA A 136 14.29 -25.62 2.19
CA ALA A 136 15.61 -26.24 2.21
C ALA A 136 16.25 -26.18 0.81
N GLU A 137 17.44 -25.59 0.71
CA GLU A 137 18.13 -25.39 -0.58
C GLU A 137 18.94 -26.62 -1.05
N PHE A 138 19.10 -27.66 -0.21
CA PHE A 138 19.87 -28.87 -0.50
C PHE A 138 19.27 -30.12 0.18
N ASP A 139 19.66 -31.29 -0.34
CA ASP A 139 19.30 -32.62 0.18
C ASP A 139 20.02 -32.99 1.48
N GLU A 140 19.58 -34.07 2.14
CA GLU A 140 20.29 -34.71 3.25
C GLU A 140 21.73 -35.13 2.91
N SER A 141 22.06 -35.30 1.62
CA SER A 141 23.44 -35.57 1.17
C SER A 141 24.30 -34.31 1.02
N GLY A 142 23.70 -33.12 1.07
CA GLY A 142 24.38 -31.82 0.91
C GLY A 142 24.44 -31.33 -0.53
N ARG A 143 23.72 -32.00 -1.42
CA ARG A 143 23.60 -31.59 -2.82
C ARG A 143 22.56 -30.48 -2.95
N PRO A 144 22.92 -29.29 -3.46
CA PRO A 144 21.94 -28.25 -3.72
C PRO A 144 20.93 -28.62 -4.80
N PHE A 145 19.67 -28.21 -4.61
CA PHE A 145 18.62 -28.39 -5.62
C PHE A 145 18.79 -27.44 -6.80
N HIS A 146 19.32 -26.24 -6.55
CA HIS A 146 19.37 -25.17 -7.52
C HIS A 146 20.76 -25.00 -8.13
N VAL A 147 20.85 -24.82 -9.45
CA VAL A 147 22.12 -24.69 -10.19
C VAL A 147 22.91 -23.46 -9.74
N PHE A 148 22.23 -22.33 -9.48
CA PHE A 148 22.87 -21.09 -9.03
C PHE A 148 23.03 -21.00 -7.50
N PHE A 149 22.93 -22.11 -6.75
CA PHE A 149 23.05 -22.09 -5.28
C PHE A 149 24.31 -21.36 -4.79
N TYR A 150 25.47 -21.67 -5.38
CA TYR A 150 26.76 -21.09 -4.96
C TYR A 150 26.94 -19.61 -5.28
N THR A 151 25.98 -18.98 -5.97
CA THR A 151 25.97 -17.52 -6.17
C THR A 151 25.47 -16.76 -4.92
N GLY A 152 24.90 -17.46 -3.94
CA GLY A 152 24.29 -16.91 -2.73
C GLY A 152 22.89 -16.35 -2.93
N LYS A 153 22.50 -15.98 -4.16
CA LYS A 153 21.16 -15.48 -4.52
C LYS A 153 20.58 -16.26 -5.71
N PRO A 154 20.32 -17.57 -5.53
CA PRO A 154 19.90 -18.44 -6.62
C PRO A 154 18.70 -17.91 -7.40
N ASN A 155 17.66 -17.43 -6.73
CA ASN A 155 16.41 -17.02 -7.40
C ASN A 155 16.60 -15.76 -8.23
N PHE A 156 17.33 -14.77 -7.71
CA PHE A 156 17.61 -13.55 -8.46
C PHE A 156 18.46 -13.81 -9.71
N TYR A 157 19.54 -14.58 -9.60
CA TYR A 157 20.39 -14.88 -10.76
C TYR A 157 19.70 -15.80 -11.77
N LEU A 158 18.78 -16.67 -11.33
CA LEU A 158 17.92 -17.43 -12.24
C LEU A 158 17.07 -16.50 -13.11
N ILE A 159 16.51 -15.42 -12.54
CA ILE A 159 15.74 -14.43 -13.29
C ILE A 159 16.61 -13.75 -14.35
N LEU A 160 17.82 -13.32 -14.00
CA LEU A 160 18.75 -12.72 -14.94
C LEU A 160 19.16 -13.70 -16.05
N HIS A 161 19.42 -14.96 -15.69
CA HIS A 161 19.70 -16.02 -16.65
C HIS A 161 18.52 -16.21 -17.62
N ASN A 162 17.29 -16.28 -17.10
CA ASN A 162 16.09 -16.42 -17.91
C ASN A 162 15.86 -15.23 -18.85
N ILE A 163 16.18 -14.01 -18.42
CA ILE A 163 16.14 -12.83 -19.32
C ILE A 163 17.16 -13.01 -20.45
N ALA A 164 18.38 -13.43 -20.14
CA ALA A 164 19.43 -13.63 -21.13
C ALA A 164 19.09 -14.75 -22.12
N THR A 165 18.52 -15.87 -21.66
CA THR A 165 18.08 -16.97 -22.53
C THR A 165 16.95 -16.52 -23.44
N LYS A 166 15.93 -15.83 -22.91
CA LYS A 166 14.84 -15.26 -23.72
C LYS A 166 15.35 -14.27 -24.75
N LEU A 167 16.31 -13.42 -24.40
CA LEU A 167 16.92 -12.50 -25.34
C LEU A 167 17.68 -13.24 -26.45
N SER A 168 18.39 -14.32 -26.12
CA SER A 168 19.04 -15.18 -27.13
C SER A 168 18.04 -15.89 -28.05
N GLU A 169 16.93 -16.38 -27.51
CA GLU A 169 15.82 -16.96 -28.27
C GLU A 169 15.20 -15.95 -29.24
N LEU A 170 14.98 -14.71 -28.78
CA LEU A 170 14.47 -13.63 -29.60
C LEU A 170 15.43 -13.22 -30.72
N ASN A 171 16.73 -13.13 -30.45
CA ASN A 171 17.74 -12.86 -31.47
C ASN A 171 17.76 -13.97 -32.54
N LYS A 172 17.75 -15.25 -32.12
CA LYS A 172 17.70 -16.39 -33.06
C LYS A 172 16.44 -16.36 -33.93
N PHE A 173 15.32 -15.95 -33.34
CA PHE A 173 14.06 -15.79 -34.06
C PHE A 173 14.12 -14.63 -35.05
N GLU A 174 14.68 -13.49 -34.66
CA GLU A 174 14.91 -12.35 -35.57
C GLU A 174 15.83 -12.73 -36.74
N ASP A 175 16.90 -13.48 -36.47
CA ASP A 175 17.79 -13.98 -37.53
C ASP A 175 17.05 -14.93 -38.49
N SER A 176 16.12 -15.75 -37.99
CA SER A 176 15.27 -16.61 -38.81
C SER A 176 14.31 -15.79 -39.69
N LEU A 177 13.70 -14.72 -39.16
CA LEU A 177 12.86 -13.80 -39.92
C LEU A 177 13.65 -13.10 -41.03
N ARG A 178 14.86 -12.63 -40.71
CA ARG A 178 15.76 -12.00 -41.69
C ARG A 178 16.16 -12.95 -42.81
N LYS A 179 16.44 -14.22 -42.50
CA LYS A 179 16.70 -15.25 -43.52
C LYS A 179 15.54 -15.42 -44.51
N ASN A 180 14.31 -15.24 -44.03
CA ASN A 180 13.10 -15.31 -44.84
C ASN A 180 12.71 -13.95 -45.47
N ASN A 181 13.55 -12.91 -45.34
CA ASN A 181 13.27 -11.53 -45.77
C ASN A 181 12.00 -10.92 -45.16
N ILE A 182 11.60 -11.37 -43.96
CA ILE A 182 10.44 -10.85 -43.23
C ILE A 182 10.94 -9.84 -42.19
N LEU A 183 10.39 -8.63 -42.22
CA LEU A 183 10.65 -7.61 -41.20
C LEU A 183 9.73 -7.79 -39.99
N PRO A 184 10.22 -7.57 -38.75
CA PRO A 184 9.37 -7.56 -37.56
C PRO A 184 8.30 -6.47 -37.66
N ASP A 185 7.07 -6.85 -37.33
CA ASP A 185 5.91 -5.95 -37.34
C ASP A 185 5.99 -4.95 -36.17
N PRO A 186 5.99 -3.63 -36.42
CA PRO A 186 6.11 -2.61 -35.38
C PRO A 186 4.91 -2.58 -34.43
N ASP A 187 3.71 -2.93 -34.90
CA ASP A 187 2.47 -2.83 -34.11
C ASP A 187 2.39 -3.90 -33.02
N LYS A 188 3.08 -5.03 -33.24
CA LYS A 188 3.15 -6.13 -32.26
C LYS A 188 4.15 -5.84 -31.15
N LYS A 189 4.95 -4.79 -31.23
CA LYS A 189 5.95 -4.47 -30.20
C LYS A 189 5.26 -4.08 -28.89
N LEU A 190 5.66 -4.73 -27.80
CA LEU A 190 5.15 -4.39 -26.47
C LEU A 190 5.53 -2.97 -26.08
N THR A 191 4.56 -2.22 -25.58
CA THR A 191 4.75 -0.86 -25.07
C THR A 191 4.71 -0.88 -23.53
N SER A 192 5.52 -0.05 -22.88
CA SER A 192 5.50 0.13 -21.42
C SER A 192 4.37 1.04 -20.92
N LEU A 193 3.47 1.49 -21.80
CA LEU A 193 2.47 2.48 -21.46
C LEU A 193 1.37 1.83 -20.62
N GLY A 194 1.14 2.35 -19.42
CA GLY A 194 0.10 1.86 -18.51
C GLY A 194 0.54 0.73 -17.58
N SER A 195 1.82 0.32 -17.61
CA SER A 195 2.40 -0.62 -16.65
C SER A 195 3.68 -0.07 -16.02
N GLN A 196 3.94 -0.49 -14.79
CA GLN A 196 5.17 -0.19 -14.05
C GLN A 196 5.90 -1.49 -13.74
N TRP A 197 7.22 -1.45 -13.72
CA TRP A 197 8.00 -2.58 -13.23
C TRP A 197 7.76 -2.80 -11.73
N LEU A 198 7.85 -4.05 -11.27
CA LEU A 198 7.86 -4.39 -9.85
C LEU A 198 8.88 -3.54 -9.09
N SER A 199 8.49 -3.00 -7.94
CA SER A 199 9.44 -2.28 -7.08
C SER A 199 10.49 -3.23 -6.51
N LYS A 200 11.57 -2.68 -5.96
CA LYS A 200 12.61 -3.46 -5.28
C LYS A 200 12.02 -4.36 -4.18
N GLU A 201 11.16 -3.81 -3.34
CA GLU A 201 10.51 -4.55 -2.25
C GLU A 201 9.63 -5.70 -2.78
N ASP A 202 8.95 -5.48 -3.90
CA ASP A 202 8.16 -6.54 -4.54
C ASP A 202 9.05 -7.65 -5.10
N MET A 203 10.20 -7.28 -5.67
CA MET A 203 11.17 -8.25 -6.18
C MET A 203 11.77 -9.07 -5.04
N GLU A 204 12.13 -8.46 -3.92
CA GLU A 204 12.64 -9.16 -2.73
C GLU A 204 11.59 -10.13 -2.16
N ARG A 205 10.31 -9.73 -2.14
CA ARG A 205 9.22 -10.63 -1.74
C ARG A 205 9.03 -11.79 -2.70
N LYS A 206 9.18 -11.55 -4.01
CA LYS A 206 9.04 -12.58 -5.05
C LYS A 206 10.19 -13.59 -5.03
N THR A 207 11.43 -13.14 -4.81
CA THR A 207 12.62 -14.02 -4.78
C THR A 207 12.92 -14.58 -3.40
N VAL A 208 12.34 -14.01 -2.34
CA VAL A 208 12.65 -14.30 -0.94
C VAL A 208 14.15 -14.10 -0.65
N GLU A 209 14.72 -13.08 -1.30
CA GLU A 209 16.15 -12.72 -1.23
C GLU A 209 16.30 -11.22 -1.07
N LYS A 210 17.28 -10.78 -0.28
CA LYS A 210 17.60 -9.36 -0.15
C LYS A 210 18.37 -8.87 -1.36
N LEU A 211 17.98 -7.72 -1.91
CA LEU A 211 18.60 -7.14 -3.08
C LEU A 211 19.32 -5.82 -2.75
N SER A 212 20.45 -5.60 -3.40
CA SER A 212 21.10 -4.30 -3.43
C SER A 212 20.42 -3.40 -4.48
N ASP A 213 20.49 -2.09 -4.30
CA ASP A 213 19.95 -1.14 -5.27
C ASP A 213 20.64 -1.28 -6.63
N HIS A 214 21.91 -1.68 -6.64
CA HIS A 214 22.68 -1.88 -7.88
C HIS A 214 22.23 -3.14 -8.62
N GLU A 215 21.95 -4.22 -7.89
CA GLU A 215 21.41 -5.46 -8.46
C GLU A 215 20.02 -5.21 -9.07
N TYR A 216 19.17 -4.47 -8.37
CA TYR A 216 17.86 -4.09 -8.89
C TYR A 216 17.96 -3.20 -10.15
N LYS A 217 18.88 -2.24 -10.19
CA LYS A 217 19.16 -1.45 -11.40
C LYS A 217 19.63 -2.33 -12.57
N ASN A 218 20.50 -3.30 -12.31
CA ASN A 218 20.96 -4.24 -13.34
C ASN A 218 19.80 -5.07 -13.91
N PHE A 219 18.88 -5.52 -13.04
CA PHE A 219 17.65 -6.18 -13.46
C PHE A 219 16.79 -5.28 -14.36
N LEU A 220 16.57 -4.02 -13.97
CA LEU A 220 15.81 -3.08 -14.79
C LEU A 220 16.42 -2.88 -16.17
N ILE A 221 17.74 -2.71 -16.25
CA ILE A 221 18.46 -2.58 -17.53
C ILE A 221 18.26 -3.84 -18.39
N ALA A 222 18.35 -5.03 -17.79
CA ALA A 222 18.19 -6.29 -18.50
C ALA A 222 16.77 -6.48 -19.05
N ILE A 223 15.74 -6.20 -18.24
CA ILE A 223 14.34 -6.38 -18.65
C ILE A 223 13.87 -5.29 -19.62
N GLU A 224 14.35 -4.06 -19.48
CA GLU A 224 14.12 -3.00 -20.47
C GLU A 224 14.75 -3.36 -21.83
N ARG A 225 15.93 -3.99 -21.82
CA ARG A 225 16.55 -4.47 -23.06
C ARG A 225 15.68 -5.52 -23.74
N LEU A 226 15.05 -6.42 -22.97
CA LEU A 226 14.10 -7.40 -23.49
C LEU A 226 12.85 -6.72 -24.08
N LEU A 227 12.31 -5.70 -23.42
CA LEU A 227 11.16 -4.93 -23.91
C LEU A 227 11.48 -4.17 -25.21
N LYS A 228 12.68 -3.58 -25.31
CA LYS A 228 13.13 -2.79 -26.47
C LYS A 228 13.30 -3.63 -27.74
N HIS A 229 13.49 -4.94 -27.61
CA HIS A 229 13.66 -5.87 -28.73
C HIS A 229 12.48 -5.80 -29.71
N PRO A 230 12.69 -5.87 -31.04
CA PRO A 230 11.60 -5.81 -32.03
C PRO A 230 10.53 -6.88 -31.82
N CYS A 231 10.96 -8.12 -31.59
CA CYS A 231 10.06 -9.28 -31.39
C CYS A 231 9.61 -9.49 -29.93
N SER A 232 9.50 -8.44 -29.11
CA SER A 232 9.23 -8.56 -27.66
C SER A 232 7.91 -9.29 -27.32
N TYR A 233 6.93 -9.29 -28.23
CA TYR A 233 5.63 -9.98 -28.08
C TYR A 233 5.72 -11.47 -27.74
N LYS A 234 6.77 -12.17 -28.20
CA LYS A 234 6.95 -13.60 -27.88
C LYS A 234 7.31 -13.83 -26.42
N SER A 235 7.82 -12.83 -25.73
CA SER A 235 8.15 -12.88 -24.30
C SER A 235 7.16 -12.07 -23.45
N ALA A 236 5.95 -11.80 -23.97
CA ALA A 236 4.94 -11.02 -23.26
C ALA A 236 4.58 -11.63 -21.90
N GLU A 237 4.29 -12.94 -21.84
CA GLU A 237 3.95 -13.64 -20.60
C GLU A 237 5.05 -13.50 -19.53
N PHE A 238 6.31 -13.63 -19.95
CA PHE A 238 7.45 -13.47 -19.06
C PHE A 238 7.57 -12.03 -18.54
N ILE A 239 7.40 -11.04 -19.42
CA ILE A 239 7.46 -9.62 -19.06
C ILE A 239 6.31 -9.24 -18.12
N SER A 240 5.10 -9.72 -18.39
CA SER A 240 3.90 -9.46 -17.59
C SER A 240 4.06 -9.91 -16.15
N ASN A 241 4.77 -11.02 -15.90
CA ASN A 241 5.10 -11.48 -14.55
C ASN A 241 5.90 -10.47 -13.73
N TYR A 242 6.57 -9.51 -14.38
CA TYR A 242 7.37 -8.47 -13.74
C TYR A 242 6.79 -7.06 -13.81
N GLN A 243 5.58 -6.93 -14.35
CA GLN A 243 4.87 -5.67 -14.46
C GLN A 243 3.67 -5.64 -13.52
N LYS A 244 3.34 -4.44 -13.04
CA LYS A 244 2.08 -4.13 -12.38
C LYS A 244 1.34 -3.11 -13.25
N PRO A 245 0.02 -3.24 -13.45
CA PRO A 245 -0.74 -2.19 -14.11
C PRO A 245 -0.62 -0.90 -13.28
N MET A 246 -0.30 0.21 -13.94
CA MET A 246 -0.44 1.52 -13.32
C MET A 246 -1.93 1.86 -13.31
N ILE A 247 -2.50 2.02 -12.12
CA ILE A 247 -3.86 2.54 -11.98
C ILE A 247 -3.79 4.02 -12.36
N SER A 248 -4.08 4.32 -13.62
CA SER A 248 -4.24 5.71 -14.06
C SER A 248 -5.52 6.23 -13.45
N THR A 249 -5.42 6.95 -12.34
CA THR A 249 -6.51 7.79 -11.85
C THR A 249 -6.60 9.00 -12.77
N LYS A 250 -7.09 8.81 -14.00
CA LYS A 250 -7.78 9.91 -14.67
C LYS A 250 -8.95 10.22 -13.76
N ALA A 251 -8.80 11.25 -12.93
CA ALA A 251 -9.91 11.80 -12.18
C ALA A 251 -10.86 12.41 -13.21
N ILE A 252 -11.66 11.55 -13.84
CA ILE A 252 -12.91 11.98 -14.45
C ILE A 252 -13.70 12.46 -13.25
N ASN A 253 -13.68 13.77 -13.01
CA ASN A 253 -14.54 14.38 -12.03
C ASN A 253 -15.96 14.27 -12.62
N GLU A 254 -16.63 13.14 -12.42
CA GLU A 254 -17.99 12.89 -12.88
C GLU A 254 -18.87 14.06 -12.44
N SER A 255 -19.47 14.80 -13.39
CA SER A 255 -20.38 15.91 -13.11
C SER A 255 -21.48 15.47 -12.15
N SER A 256 -21.82 16.32 -11.18
CA SER A 256 -22.96 16.07 -10.31
C SER A 256 -24.21 15.84 -11.16
N PRO A 257 -25.06 14.85 -10.82
CA PRO A 257 -26.27 14.59 -11.58
C PRO A 257 -27.16 15.84 -11.60
N VAL A 258 -27.71 16.14 -12.77
CA VAL A 258 -28.63 17.27 -12.97
C VAL A 258 -30.01 16.83 -12.49
N GLU A 259 -30.59 17.59 -11.58
CA GLU A 259 -31.96 17.41 -11.09
C GLU A 259 -32.89 18.39 -11.81
N TYR A 260 -34.19 18.10 -11.84
CA TYR A 260 -35.20 18.97 -12.45
C TYR A 260 -36.23 19.40 -11.42
N THR A 261 -36.58 20.68 -11.46
CA THR A 261 -37.67 21.24 -10.64
C THR A 261 -39.02 20.79 -11.20
N LYS A 262 -40.10 20.93 -10.42
CA LYS A 262 -41.49 20.71 -10.90
C LYS A 262 -41.82 21.53 -12.15
N ASP A 263 -41.19 22.70 -12.30
CA ASP A 263 -41.34 23.61 -13.42
C ASP A 263 -40.44 23.26 -14.63
N GLY A 264 -39.71 22.13 -14.57
CA GLY A 264 -38.84 21.65 -15.65
C GLY A 264 -37.45 22.29 -15.72
N ILE A 265 -37.11 23.20 -14.79
CA ILE A 265 -35.81 23.87 -14.76
C ILE A 265 -34.75 22.93 -14.18
N ALA A 266 -33.65 22.76 -14.92
CA ALA A 266 -32.50 21.97 -14.50
C ALA A 266 -31.70 22.68 -13.41
N TYR A 267 -31.31 21.96 -12.37
CA TYR A 267 -30.49 22.49 -11.30
C TYR A 267 -29.49 21.47 -10.76
N VAL A 268 -28.42 21.98 -10.17
CA VAL A 268 -27.39 21.18 -9.50
C VAL A 268 -27.13 21.73 -8.11
N THR A 269 -27.20 20.85 -7.13
CA THR A 269 -26.93 21.18 -5.72
C THR A 269 -25.58 20.60 -5.30
N VAL A 270 -24.66 21.47 -4.88
CA VAL A 270 -23.39 21.05 -4.27
C VAL A 270 -23.43 21.40 -2.79
N LYS A 271 -23.39 20.36 -1.94
CA LYS A 271 -23.49 20.47 -0.48
C LYS A 271 -22.11 20.50 0.19
N ASP A 272 -22.04 21.12 1.37
CA ASP A 272 -20.88 21.18 2.27
C ASP A 272 -19.57 21.72 1.62
N CYS A 273 -19.69 22.74 0.77
CA CYS A 273 -18.55 23.38 0.11
C CYS A 273 -17.59 24.01 1.15
N PRO A 274 -16.33 23.54 1.27
CA PRO A 274 -15.50 23.90 2.41
C PRO A 274 -14.45 24.97 2.10
N ARG A 275 -14.43 26.06 2.88
CA ARG A 275 -13.32 27.04 2.87
C ARG A 275 -12.98 27.49 4.27
N LYS A 276 -11.77 27.18 4.74
CA LYS A 276 -11.42 27.34 6.16
C LYS A 276 -12.50 26.68 7.03
N ASP A 277 -13.14 27.46 7.89
CA ASP A 277 -14.22 27.02 8.78
C ASP A 277 -15.61 27.34 8.20
N ALA A 278 -15.69 28.00 7.03
CA ALA A 278 -16.95 28.23 6.33
C ALA A 278 -17.40 26.97 5.59
N ARG A 279 -18.71 26.76 5.56
CA ARG A 279 -19.42 25.76 4.76
C ARG A 279 -20.55 26.43 3.98
N ALA A 280 -20.67 26.08 2.71
CA ALA A 280 -21.72 26.59 1.84
C ALA A 280 -22.43 25.47 1.09
N ASP A 281 -23.73 25.60 0.95
CA ASP A 281 -24.56 24.80 0.05
C ASP A 281 -24.96 25.70 -1.11
N VAL A 282 -24.67 25.29 -2.34
CA VAL A 282 -24.92 26.10 -3.54
C VAL A 282 -25.79 25.31 -4.50
N THR A 283 -26.95 25.87 -4.83
CA THR A 283 -27.87 25.40 -5.85
C THR A 283 -27.79 26.34 -7.04
N LEU A 284 -27.46 25.81 -8.22
CA LEU A 284 -27.40 26.56 -9.47
C LEU A 284 -28.50 26.06 -10.40
N TYR A 285 -29.27 26.98 -10.96
CA TYR A 285 -30.36 26.73 -11.91
C TYR A 285 -29.96 27.21 -13.31
N TYR A 286 -30.26 26.41 -14.32
CA TYR A 286 -30.04 26.74 -15.74
C TYR A 286 -31.21 26.24 -16.59
N PRO A 287 -31.79 27.08 -17.48
CA PRO A 287 -31.49 28.50 -17.70
C PRO A 287 -32.01 29.39 -16.55
N GLY A 288 -31.39 30.56 -16.36
CA GLY A 288 -31.74 31.55 -15.33
C GLY A 288 -31.60 33.00 -15.80
N THR A 289 -31.82 33.94 -14.90
CA THR A 289 -31.83 35.40 -15.13
C THR A 289 -30.61 36.15 -14.57
N GLY A 290 -29.65 35.45 -13.97
CA GLY A 290 -28.51 36.08 -13.29
C GLY A 290 -28.76 36.44 -11.83
N LYS A 291 -29.88 36.00 -11.23
CA LYS A 291 -30.21 36.29 -9.84
C LYS A 291 -29.31 35.49 -8.91
N LEU A 292 -28.58 36.21 -8.07
CA LEU A 292 -27.75 35.64 -7.01
C LEU A 292 -28.39 35.91 -5.64
N SER A 293 -28.77 34.85 -4.94
CA SER A 293 -29.29 34.89 -3.58
C SER A 293 -28.32 34.19 -2.62
N ILE A 294 -27.90 34.89 -1.56
CA ILE A 294 -26.97 34.43 -0.52
C ILE A 294 -27.65 34.61 0.84
N ASN A 295 -28.05 33.52 1.49
CA ASN A 295 -28.82 33.54 2.74
C ASN A 295 -30.06 34.48 2.68
N GLY A 296 -30.75 34.50 1.54
CA GLY A 296 -31.93 35.35 1.32
C GLY A 296 -31.63 36.82 0.97
N LYS A 297 -30.35 37.22 0.88
CA LYS A 297 -29.93 38.55 0.40
C LYS A 297 -29.31 38.46 -1.00
N GLY A 298 -29.15 39.58 -1.69
CA GLY A 298 -28.45 39.61 -2.98
C GLY A 298 -26.92 39.56 -2.85
N ILE A 299 -26.22 40.06 -3.88
CA ILE A 299 -24.77 40.26 -3.85
C ILE A 299 -24.31 41.21 -2.73
N GLU A 300 -25.23 42.04 -2.23
CA GLU A 300 -25.08 42.95 -1.10
C GLU A 300 -24.79 42.24 0.23
N PHE A 301 -24.93 40.90 0.30
CA PHE A 301 -24.50 40.14 1.47
C PHE A 301 -23.02 40.38 1.82
N PHE A 302 -22.18 40.68 0.81
CA PHE A 302 -20.79 41.04 0.99
C PHE A 302 -20.59 42.53 0.78
N ASP A 303 -20.11 43.25 1.80
CA ASP A 303 -19.77 44.67 1.66
C ASP A 303 -18.45 44.86 0.87
N ASP A 304 -17.51 43.92 1.04
CA ASP A 304 -16.19 43.96 0.42
C ASP A 304 -16.23 43.56 -1.06
N ILE A 305 -15.61 44.38 -1.90
CA ILE A 305 -15.53 44.18 -3.36
C ILE A 305 -14.78 42.88 -3.68
N GLN A 306 -13.70 42.58 -2.95
CA GLN A 306 -12.91 41.36 -3.18
C GLN A 306 -13.73 40.08 -2.99
N ALA A 307 -14.67 40.09 -2.04
CA ALA A 307 -15.56 38.96 -1.81
C ALA A 307 -16.56 38.78 -2.97
N ARG A 308 -17.05 39.88 -3.55
CA ARG A 308 -17.93 39.86 -4.73
C ARG A 308 -17.19 39.36 -5.97
N GLU A 309 -15.98 39.86 -6.21
CA GLU A 309 -15.12 39.41 -7.32
C GLU A 309 -14.85 37.90 -7.27
N GLN A 310 -14.60 37.34 -6.08
CA GLN A 310 -14.39 35.90 -5.94
C GLN A 310 -15.60 35.07 -6.37
N ILE A 311 -16.82 35.55 -6.13
CA ILE A 311 -18.06 34.86 -6.47
C ILE A 311 -18.36 34.99 -7.97
N LEU A 312 -18.07 36.15 -8.55
CA LEU A 312 -18.27 36.43 -9.98
C LEU A 312 -17.24 35.75 -10.87
N PHE A 313 -16.01 35.55 -10.39
CA PHE A 313 -14.92 34.95 -11.17
C PHE A 313 -15.28 33.66 -11.93
N PRO A 314 -15.89 32.62 -11.33
CA PRO A 314 -16.27 31.42 -12.07
C PRO A 314 -17.31 31.68 -13.17
N LEU A 315 -18.23 32.64 -12.99
CA LEU A 315 -19.25 32.97 -13.98
C LEU A 315 -18.67 33.71 -15.17
N LEU A 316 -17.74 34.64 -14.90
CA LEU A 316 -16.98 35.36 -15.92
C LEU A 316 -16.07 34.41 -16.69
N PHE A 317 -15.46 33.43 -16.03
CA PHE A 317 -14.55 32.48 -16.67
C PHE A 317 -15.26 31.54 -17.64
N THR A 318 -16.52 31.20 -17.39
CA THR A 318 -17.31 30.27 -18.22
C THR A 318 -18.30 30.98 -19.15
N ASP A 319 -18.28 32.32 -19.22
CA ASP A 319 -19.24 33.12 -19.99
C ASP A 319 -20.72 32.79 -19.63
N MET A 320 -20.97 32.46 -18.36
CA MET A 320 -22.30 32.12 -17.81
C MET A 320 -22.92 33.24 -16.98
N VAL A 321 -22.35 34.45 -17.07
CA VAL A 321 -22.94 35.65 -16.49
C VAL A 321 -24.35 35.85 -17.09
N ASP A 322 -25.32 36.20 -16.25
CA ASP A 322 -26.73 36.41 -16.59
C ASP A 322 -27.51 35.22 -17.18
N LYS A 323 -26.89 34.03 -17.28
CA LYS A 323 -27.51 32.81 -17.81
C LYS A 323 -27.97 31.83 -16.73
N VAL A 324 -27.54 32.01 -15.49
CA VAL A 324 -27.76 31.09 -14.38
C VAL A 324 -28.31 31.84 -13.18
N ASP A 325 -29.22 31.19 -12.44
CA ASP A 325 -29.66 31.68 -11.14
C ASP A 325 -28.99 30.87 -10.05
N ILE A 326 -28.50 31.55 -9.01
CA ILE A 326 -27.70 30.93 -7.95
C ILE A 326 -28.36 31.22 -6.63
N HIS A 327 -28.62 30.16 -5.87
CA HIS A 327 -29.05 30.25 -4.49
C HIS A 327 -28.01 29.56 -3.60
N ALA A 328 -27.41 30.32 -2.69
CA ALA A 328 -26.34 29.89 -1.82
C ALA A 328 -26.73 30.09 -0.35
N THR A 329 -26.59 29.03 0.43
CA THR A 329 -26.69 29.11 1.90
C THR A 329 -25.29 28.95 2.48
N VAL A 330 -24.84 29.88 3.32
CA VAL A 330 -23.47 29.85 3.88
C VAL A 330 -23.48 30.05 5.40
N LYS A 331 -22.73 29.20 6.11
CA LYS A 331 -22.60 29.21 7.57
C LYS A 331 -21.14 29.09 7.99
N GLY A 332 -20.81 29.67 9.14
CA GLY A 332 -19.46 29.64 9.71
C GLY A 332 -18.43 30.51 8.97
N GLY A 333 -17.21 30.56 9.52
CA GLY A 333 -16.08 31.30 8.97
C GLY A 333 -16.24 32.83 8.91
N GLY A 334 -15.25 33.50 8.33
CA GLY A 334 -15.27 34.96 8.06
C GLY A 334 -15.65 35.30 6.62
N VAL A 335 -15.76 36.59 6.30
CA VAL A 335 -16.22 37.13 5.00
C VAL A 335 -15.53 36.47 3.79
N SER A 336 -14.20 36.55 3.71
CA SER A 336 -13.41 35.93 2.64
C SER A 336 -13.52 34.39 2.62
N GLY A 337 -13.74 33.77 3.79
CA GLY A 337 -13.99 32.33 3.89
C GLY A 337 -15.32 31.94 3.25
N LYS A 338 -16.38 32.70 3.53
CA LYS A 338 -17.71 32.49 2.97
C LYS A 338 -17.70 32.68 1.44
N ALA A 339 -17.11 33.77 0.94
CA ALA A 339 -16.99 34.02 -0.48
C ALA A 339 -16.24 32.89 -1.22
N GLY A 340 -15.11 32.44 -0.67
CA GLY A 340 -14.36 31.33 -1.25
C GLY A 340 -15.09 29.98 -1.22
N ALA A 341 -15.94 29.73 -0.21
CA ALA A 341 -16.78 28.52 -0.17
C ALA A 341 -17.86 28.56 -1.26
N ILE A 342 -18.53 29.71 -1.42
CA ILE A 342 -19.54 29.92 -2.45
C ILE A 342 -18.92 29.81 -3.85
N ARG A 343 -17.76 30.43 -4.08
CA ARG A 343 -17.00 30.31 -5.34
C ARG A 343 -16.76 28.86 -5.72
N PHE A 344 -16.33 28.04 -4.77
CA PHE A 344 -16.08 26.62 -4.98
C PHE A 344 -17.37 25.88 -5.35
N GLY A 345 -18.47 26.16 -4.64
CA GLY A 345 -19.77 25.57 -4.94
C GLY A 345 -20.27 25.94 -6.34
N ILE A 346 -20.24 27.23 -6.71
CA ILE A 346 -20.61 27.70 -8.06
C ILE A 346 -19.77 26.99 -9.12
N SER A 347 -18.44 26.92 -8.92
CA SER A 347 -17.54 26.27 -9.87
C SER A 347 -17.86 24.79 -10.06
N TRP A 348 -18.22 24.09 -8.98
CA TRP A 348 -18.60 22.67 -9.04
C TRP A 348 -19.97 22.46 -9.67
N SER A 349 -20.94 23.34 -9.40
CA SER A 349 -22.27 23.26 -10.03
C SER A 349 -22.22 23.56 -11.52
N LEU A 350 -21.37 24.50 -11.96
CA LEU A 350 -21.21 24.86 -13.38
C LEU A 350 -20.69 23.70 -14.25
N ARG A 351 -19.96 22.74 -13.67
CA ARG A 351 -19.39 21.59 -14.43
C ARG A 351 -20.45 20.83 -15.21
N SER A 352 -21.68 20.73 -14.70
CA SER A 352 -22.76 19.99 -15.35
C SER A 352 -23.40 20.72 -16.52
N PHE A 353 -23.13 22.01 -16.71
CA PHE A 353 -23.78 22.86 -17.71
C PHE A 353 -22.81 23.41 -18.78
N VAL A 354 -21.53 22.98 -18.75
CA VAL A 354 -20.48 23.50 -19.64
C VAL A 354 -19.71 22.34 -20.27
N ASP A 355 -19.15 22.58 -21.46
CA ASP A 355 -18.36 21.60 -22.22
C ASP A 355 -17.16 21.03 -21.43
N PRO A 356 -16.80 19.75 -21.64
CA PRO A 356 -15.67 19.11 -20.96
C PRO A 356 -14.32 19.85 -21.11
N GLU A 357 -14.09 20.53 -22.24
CA GLU A 357 -12.87 21.31 -22.46
C GLU A 357 -12.80 22.52 -21.51
N THR A 358 -13.91 23.20 -21.28
CA THR A 358 -13.98 24.32 -20.33
C THR A 358 -13.84 23.83 -18.89
N VAL A 359 -14.36 22.64 -18.58
CA VAL A 359 -14.13 22.00 -17.27
C VAL A 359 -12.64 21.79 -17.02
N GLU A 360 -11.88 21.36 -18.02
CA GLU A 360 -10.43 21.21 -17.92
C GLU A 360 -9.74 22.57 -17.77
N ARG A 361 -10.18 23.61 -18.48
CA ARG A 361 -9.72 24.99 -18.27
C ARG A 361 -9.99 25.48 -16.84
N MET A 362 -11.17 25.20 -16.27
CA MET A 362 -11.50 25.52 -14.88
C MET A 362 -10.62 24.76 -13.88
N ARG A 363 -10.29 23.50 -14.18
CA ARG A 363 -9.36 22.69 -13.38
C ARG A 363 -7.97 23.33 -13.35
N ILE A 364 -7.45 23.72 -14.52
CA ILE A 364 -6.15 24.39 -14.66
C ILE A 364 -6.15 25.75 -13.94
N ALA A 365 -7.24 26.51 -14.04
CA ALA A 365 -7.42 27.78 -13.33
C ALA A 365 -7.58 27.62 -11.79
N GLY A 366 -7.69 26.39 -11.29
CA GLY A 366 -7.79 26.10 -9.86
C GLY A 366 -9.17 26.39 -9.24
N LEU A 367 -10.22 26.52 -10.06
CA LEU A 367 -11.60 26.74 -9.61
C LEU A 367 -12.21 25.50 -8.95
N LEU A 368 -11.87 24.33 -9.48
CA LEU A 368 -12.38 23.03 -9.01
C LEU A 368 -11.57 22.45 -7.84
N GLN A 369 -10.42 23.04 -7.50
CA GLN A 369 -9.52 22.52 -6.47
C GLN A 369 -9.90 23.04 -5.08
N LYS A 370 -10.08 22.12 -4.13
CA LYS A 370 -10.31 22.47 -2.72
C LYS A 370 -9.06 23.12 -2.12
N ASP A 371 -9.22 24.27 -1.47
CA ASP A 371 -8.11 24.91 -0.75
C ASP A 371 -7.98 24.30 0.67
N TYR A 372 -6.94 23.47 0.84
CA TYR A 372 -6.61 22.77 2.08
C TYR A 372 -5.95 23.66 3.15
N ARG A 373 -5.59 24.92 2.84
CA ARG A 373 -4.94 25.80 3.82
C ARG A 373 -5.88 26.07 5.00
N ARG A 374 -5.38 25.84 6.21
CA ARG A 374 -6.08 26.05 7.49
C ARG A 374 -5.15 26.74 8.47
N ARG A 375 -5.72 27.36 9.51
CA ARG A 375 -4.92 27.95 10.59
C ARG A 375 -4.21 26.83 11.33
N GLU A 376 -2.89 26.82 11.28
CA GLU A 376 -2.11 25.86 12.05
C GLU A 376 -2.28 26.08 13.56
N ARG A 377 -2.33 24.99 14.33
CA ARG A 377 -2.35 25.06 15.79
C ARG A 377 -1.07 25.69 16.35
N LYS A 378 -1.19 26.34 17.51
CA LYS A 378 -0.06 26.76 18.35
C LYS A 378 0.65 25.53 18.90
N LYS A 379 1.98 25.58 19.00
CA LYS A 379 2.78 24.52 19.62
C LYS A 379 3.18 24.95 21.03
N PRO A 380 3.19 24.06 22.03
CA PRO A 380 3.72 24.37 23.35
C PRO A 380 5.20 24.77 23.23
N GLY A 381 5.67 25.67 24.11
CA GLY A 381 7.03 26.23 24.03
C GLY A 381 7.25 27.24 22.90
N GLN A 382 6.21 27.65 22.16
CA GLN A 382 6.29 28.66 21.11
C GLN A 382 5.26 29.78 21.33
N ALA A 383 5.58 31.00 20.87
CA ALA A 383 4.69 32.15 21.00
C ALA A 383 3.42 32.00 20.14
N ARG A 384 3.56 31.49 18.90
CA ARG A 384 2.43 31.18 18.00
C ARG A 384 2.67 29.84 17.29
N ALA A 385 1.96 29.58 16.18
CA ALA A 385 2.11 28.36 15.38
C ALA A 385 3.53 28.19 14.80
N ARG A 386 4.21 29.27 14.39
CA ARG A 386 5.58 29.22 13.86
C ARG A 386 6.54 30.16 14.58
N ARG A 387 6.03 31.32 15.04
CA ARG A 387 6.78 32.33 15.81
C ARG A 387 7.28 31.74 17.14
N LYS A 388 8.59 31.76 17.33
CA LYS A 388 9.27 31.40 18.57
C LYS A 388 9.30 32.58 19.53
N PHE A 389 9.53 32.30 20.80
CA PHE A 389 9.85 33.37 21.76
C PHE A 389 11.21 33.98 21.40
N THR A 390 11.46 35.20 21.88
CA THR A 390 12.77 35.84 21.72
C THR A 390 13.81 34.99 22.42
N TRP A 391 14.78 34.49 21.66
CA TRP A 391 15.90 33.73 22.21
C TRP A 391 16.92 34.69 22.81
N LYS A 392 17.27 34.49 24.08
CA LYS A 392 18.36 35.21 24.75
C LYS A 392 19.59 34.30 24.79
N LYS A 393 20.71 34.78 24.26
CA LYS A 393 21.97 34.00 24.14
C LYS A 393 22.79 33.94 25.44
N ARG A 394 22.69 34.99 26.27
CA ARG A 394 23.58 35.24 27.41
C ARG A 394 22.86 34.98 28.72
#